data_AF-A0A923P1C5-F1
#
_entry.id   AF-A0A923P1C5-F1
#
_cell.length_a   1.000
_cell.length_b   1.000
_cell.length_c   1.000
_cell.angle_alpha   90.00
_cell.angle_beta   90.00
_cell.angle_gamma   90.00
#
_symmetry.space_group_name_H-M   'P 1'
#
loop_
_entity.id
_entity.type
_entity.pdbx_description
1 polymer ?
#
loop_
_entity_poly.entity_id
_entity_poly.type
_entity_poly.pdbx_seq_one_letter_code
_entity_poly.pdbx_strand_id
1 'polypeptide(L)'
;MTLGHTHPPSPHMRRLGRSREYELTALPERLRHWHAPRANRWECLQVTRGRLDIQWLGEDGIAALELGAGSTRWIAPGTRWRVDGGNADAAFVLEIHADDATAAAAPQPLRAALLDDATCLTAADGPTLEHLLRTLARGSHCLLRTPFDPTAQVGAAIEAGAGTLAWHPLERTAHEHVALLVCAAQPIGLLEYLGRDHAVIEAALAGALHGDTQRMRWLRNVLARHLFIEERLLFPPYLAAGGREGWVRGLCNEHGHLRRDLARLDDAATRRRFLLLLDGHDEKEEQLVYPDILARTQAEQARLAVEVMGLGLVTDTAASNAAACAQGNMTGPLASSP
;
A
#
# COMPACT_ATOMS: atom_id res chain seq x y z
N MET A 1 -7.29 11.73 12.26
CA MET A 1 -7.08 12.32 10.92
C MET A 1 -8.40 12.86 10.37
N THR A 2 -8.44 14.10 9.84
CA THR A 2 -9.65 14.64 9.18
C THR A 2 -9.71 14.08 7.76
N LEU A 3 -10.71 13.25 7.46
CA LEU A 3 -10.84 12.55 6.16
C LEU A 3 -11.19 13.55 5.04
N GLY A 4 -10.15 14.10 4.41
CA GLY A 4 -10.26 15.09 3.34
C GLY A 4 -10.59 16.49 3.84
N HIS A 5 -10.35 17.48 2.97
CA HIS A 5 -10.66 18.88 3.26
C HIS A 5 -11.95 19.30 2.53
N THR A 6 -12.75 20.15 3.16
CA THR A 6 -13.90 20.81 2.52
C THR A 6 -13.49 22.00 1.66
N HIS A 7 -12.26 22.48 1.82
CA HIS A 7 -11.70 23.65 1.16
C HIS A 7 -10.37 23.31 0.48
N PRO A 8 -9.93 24.11 -0.50
CA PRO A 8 -8.61 23.95 -1.09
C PRO A 8 -7.54 24.00 0.00
N PRO A 9 -6.54 23.12 -0.04
CA PRO A 9 -5.48 23.07 0.97
C PRO A 9 -4.54 24.28 0.91
N SER A 10 -4.47 24.96 -0.24
CA SER A 10 -3.63 26.12 -0.49
C SER A 10 -4.33 27.07 -1.45
N PRO A 11 -4.19 28.40 -1.28
CA PRO A 11 -4.72 29.38 -2.22
C PRO A 11 -3.97 29.40 -3.57
N HIS A 12 -2.79 28.76 -3.65
CA HIS A 12 -1.95 28.69 -4.85
C HIS A 12 -2.25 27.48 -5.74
N MET A 13 -3.29 26.71 -5.42
CA MET A 13 -3.65 25.51 -6.17
C MET A 13 -4.11 25.86 -7.58
N ARG A 14 -3.38 25.32 -8.57
CA ARG A 14 -3.68 25.41 -10.00
C ARG A 14 -4.43 24.17 -10.46
N ARG A 15 -5.56 24.36 -11.14
CA ARG A 15 -6.26 23.26 -11.83
C ARG A 15 -5.47 22.81 -13.06
N LEU A 16 -5.16 21.53 -13.13
CA LEU A 16 -4.45 20.89 -14.25
C LEU A 16 -5.41 20.24 -15.23
N GLY A 17 -6.55 19.76 -14.73
CA GLY A 17 -7.54 19.07 -15.54
C GLY A 17 -8.84 18.86 -14.78
N ARG A 18 -9.87 18.51 -15.54
CA ARG A 18 -11.19 18.14 -15.04
C ARG A 18 -11.66 16.94 -15.85
N SER A 19 -12.15 15.92 -15.16
CA SER A 19 -12.75 14.77 -15.82
C SER A 19 -14.07 15.16 -16.50
N ARG A 20 -14.55 14.29 -17.37
CA ARG A 20 -16.00 14.24 -17.63
C ARG A 20 -16.75 13.93 -16.33
N GLU A 21 -18.05 14.18 -16.34
CA GLU A 21 -18.92 13.67 -15.28
C GLU A 21 -18.93 12.14 -15.31
N TYR A 22 -18.73 11.53 -14.14
CA TYR A 22 -18.86 10.10 -13.94
C TYR A 22 -20.23 9.83 -13.35
N GLU A 23 -20.95 8.87 -13.94
CA GLU A 23 -22.16 8.29 -13.39
C GLU A 23 -21.81 6.97 -12.72
N LEU A 24 -22.43 6.65 -11.59
CA LEU A 24 -22.11 5.43 -10.83
C LEU A 24 -22.31 4.13 -11.64
N THR A 25 -23.31 4.13 -12.53
CA THR A 25 -23.63 3.02 -13.45
C THR A 25 -22.58 2.82 -14.55
N ALA A 26 -21.80 3.85 -14.86
CA ALA A 26 -20.74 3.86 -15.87
C ALA A 26 -19.37 4.22 -15.27
N LEU A 27 -19.20 3.99 -13.97
CA LEU A 27 -17.99 4.36 -13.24
C LEU A 27 -16.80 3.53 -13.75
N PRO A 28 -15.70 4.18 -14.16
CA PRO A 28 -14.48 3.47 -14.55
C PRO A 28 -13.97 2.59 -13.40
N GLU A 29 -13.56 1.37 -13.73
CA GLU A 29 -13.06 0.36 -12.78
C GLU A 29 -11.97 0.92 -11.84
N ARG A 30 -11.09 1.75 -12.38
CA ARG A 30 -9.99 2.42 -11.67
C ARG A 30 -10.45 3.18 -10.40
N LEU A 31 -11.65 3.78 -10.44
CA LEU A 31 -12.22 4.52 -9.31
C LEU A 31 -12.94 3.61 -8.30
N ARG A 32 -13.17 2.34 -8.64
CA ARG A 32 -13.67 1.30 -7.72
C ARG A 32 -12.53 0.65 -6.93
N HIS A 33 -11.30 0.81 -7.39
CA HIS A 33 -10.10 0.29 -6.74
C HIS A 33 -9.42 1.37 -5.90
N TRP A 34 -8.61 0.91 -4.94
CA TRP A 34 -7.74 1.81 -4.18
C TRP A 34 -6.82 2.57 -5.14
N HIS A 35 -6.74 3.88 -4.94
CA HIS A 35 -5.74 4.74 -5.56
C HIS A 35 -5.45 5.91 -4.64
N ALA A 36 -4.28 6.51 -4.84
CA ALA A 36 -3.92 7.78 -4.24
C ALA A 36 -3.65 8.83 -5.33
N PRO A 37 -3.96 10.11 -5.08
CA PRO A 37 -3.43 11.20 -5.88
C PRO A 37 -1.89 11.15 -5.86
N ARG A 38 -1.29 11.35 -7.05
CA ARG A 38 0.16 11.36 -7.25
C ARG A 38 0.87 12.41 -6.39
N ALA A 39 2.18 12.27 -6.23
CA ALA A 39 3.01 13.27 -5.58
C ALA A 39 2.74 14.68 -6.17
N ASN A 40 2.47 15.65 -5.28
CA ASN A 40 2.10 17.02 -5.64
C ASN A 40 0.83 17.15 -6.51
N ARG A 41 -0.07 16.17 -6.45
CA ARG A 41 -1.41 16.23 -7.07
C ARG A 41 -2.47 16.07 -6.00
N TRP A 42 -3.43 16.98 -6.02
CA TRP A 42 -4.63 16.88 -5.22
C TRP A 42 -5.79 16.57 -6.13
N GLU A 43 -6.73 15.77 -5.63
CA GLU A 43 -7.98 15.52 -6.32
C GLU A 43 -9.11 16.25 -5.60
N CYS A 44 -9.95 16.94 -6.37
CA CYS A 44 -11.15 17.59 -5.88
C CYS A 44 -12.35 16.86 -6.46
N LEU A 45 -13.01 16.06 -5.63
CA LEU A 45 -14.23 15.33 -5.95
C LEU A 45 -15.43 16.24 -5.66
N GLN A 46 -16.28 16.43 -6.65
CA GLN A 46 -17.50 17.23 -6.53
C GLN A 46 -18.71 16.39 -6.94
N VAL A 47 -19.60 16.11 -6.00
CA VAL A 47 -20.85 15.38 -6.28
C VAL A 47 -21.84 16.34 -6.91
N THR A 48 -22.19 16.11 -8.18
CA THR A 48 -23.08 16.97 -8.95
C THR A 48 -24.54 16.58 -8.78
N ARG A 49 -24.81 15.28 -8.58
CA ARG A 49 -26.15 14.73 -8.38
C ARG A 49 -26.11 13.47 -7.50
N GLY A 50 -27.22 13.18 -6.85
CA GLY A 50 -27.42 11.96 -6.06
C GLY A 50 -26.53 11.92 -4.81
N ARG A 51 -26.15 10.71 -4.44
CA ARG A 51 -25.41 10.37 -3.22
C ARG A 51 -24.31 9.38 -3.54
N LEU A 52 -23.08 9.74 -3.20
CA LEU A 52 -21.89 8.94 -3.46
C LEU A 52 -21.30 8.42 -2.14
N ASP A 53 -21.04 7.13 -2.08
CA ASP A 53 -20.36 6.50 -0.94
C ASP A 53 -18.88 6.32 -1.31
N ILE A 54 -18.01 7.03 -0.59
CA ILE A 54 -16.55 6.94 -0.78
C ILE A 54 -15.90 6.27 0.42
N GLN A 55 -14.82 5.55 0.18
CA GLN A 55 -14.01 4.92 1.22
C GLN A 55 -12.58 5.42 1.18
N TRP A 56 -11.97 5.45 2.36
CA TRP A 56 -10.60 5.85 2.60
C TRP A 56 -9.86 4.72 3.29
N LEU A 57 -8.65 4.42 2.84
CA LEU A 57 -7.76 3.54 3.57
C LEU A 57 -6.94 4.38 4.53
N GLY A 58 -7.42 4.45 5.78
CA GLY A 58 -6.77 5.17 6.87
C GLY A 58 -5.94 4.25 7.76
N GLU A 59 -5.31 4.85 8.76
CA GLU A 59 -4.41 4.17 9.70
C GLU A 59 -5.11 3.02 10.43
N ASP A 60 -6.32 3.30 10.93
CA ASP A 60 -7.12 2.38 11.75
C ASP A 60 -7.99 1.39 10.95
N GLY A 61 -8.10 1.56 9.64
CA GLY A 61 -9.05 0.76 8.87
C GLY A 61 -9.52 1.44 7.59
N ILE A 62 -10.66 0.96 7.11
CA ILE A 62 -11.40 1.61 6.05
C ILE A 62 -12.42 2.53 6.70
N ALA A 63 -12.36 3.81 6.36
CA ALA A 63 -13.36 4.78 6.77
C ALA A 63 -14.28 5.07 5.58
N ALA A 64 -15.59 5.00 5.80
CA ALA A 64 -16.59 5.34 4.79
C ALA A 64 -17.13 6.76 5.02
N LEU A 65 -17.42 7.47 3.93
CA LEU A 65 -18.04 8.78 3.95
C LEU A 65 -19.10 8.87 2.86
N GLU A 66 -20.31 9.26 3.26
CA GLU A 66 -21.41 9.56 2.35
C GLU A 66 -21.34 11.04 1.93
N LEU A 67 -21.47 11.29 0.62
CA LEU A 67 -21.45 12.64 0.03
C LEU A 67 -22.72 12.87 -0.80
N GLY A 68 -23.52 13.86 -0.42
CA GLY A 68 -24.69 14.28 -1.20
C GLY A 68 -24.37 15.30 -2.29
N ALA A 69 -25.32 15.54 -3.19
CA ALA A 69 -25.22 16.57 -4.23
C ALA A 69 -24.79 17.94 -3.68
N GLY A 70 -23.89 18.61 -4.40
CA GLY A 70 -23.24 19.87 -3.98
C GLY A 70 -22.04 19.68 -3.05
N SER A 71 -21.80 18.47 -2.54
CA SER A 71 -20.64 18.20 -1.69
C SER A 71 -19.35 18.27 -2.48
N THR A 72 -18.32 18.84 -1.87
CA THR A 72 -16.95 18.87 -2.37
C THR A 72 -16.00 18.25 -1.36
N ARG A 73 -15.05 17.44 -1.84
CA ARG A 73 -13.98 16.85 -1.04
C ARG A 73 -12.65 16.96 -1.75
N TRP A 74 -11.66 17.46 -1.01
CA TRP A 74 -10.27 17.51 -1.43
C TRP A 74 -9.50 16.34 -0.82
N ILE A 75 -8.79 15.65 -1.70
CA ILE A 75 -8.08 14.40 -1.45
C ILE A 75 -6.58 14.69 -1.61
N ALA A 76 -5.82 14.45 -0.55
CA ALA A 76 -4.41 14.78 -0.51
C ALA A 76 -3.53 13.73 -1.23
N PRO A 77 -2.34 14.11 -1.72
CA PRO A 77 -1.36 13.17 -2.24
C PRO A 77 -1.07 12.03 -1.26
N GLY A 78 -1.06 10.79 -1.75
CA GLY A 78 -0.85 9.59 -0.92
C GLY A 78 -2.06 9.15 -0.08
N THR A 79 -3.15 9.91 -0.06
CA THR A 79 -4.37 9.45 0.62
C THR A 79 -5.13 8.48 -0.29
N ARG A 80 -5.16 7.22 0.11
CA ARG A 80 -5.81 6.14 -0.63
C ARG A 80 -7.32 6.20 -0.47
N TRP A 81 -8.03 6.24 -1.58
CA TRP A 81 -9.49 6.29 -1.61
C TRP A 81 -10.08 5.46 -2.76
N ARG A 82 -11.38 5.18 -2.68
CA ARG A 82 -12.17 4.57 -3.74
C ARG A 82 -13.64 5.01 -3.64
N VAL A 83 -14.38 4.84 -4.74
CA VAL A 83 -15.84 4.89 -4.74
C VAL A 83 -16.36 3.49 -4.43
N ASP A 84 -17.05 3.35 -3.30
CA ASP A 84 -17.63 2.10 -2.85
C ASP A 84 -19.03 1.89 -3.43
N GLY A 85 -19.80 2.97 -3.55
CA GLY A 85 -21.17 2.89 -4.01
C GLY A 85 -21.88 4.23 -4.08
N GLY A 86 -23.20 4.19 -3.95
CA GLY A 86 -24.07 5.34 -4.02
C GLY A 86 -25.45 4.97 -4.53
N ASN A 87 -26.29 5.97 -4.71
CA ASN A 87 -27.59 5.79 -5.37
C ASN A 87 -27.45 5.77 -6.90
N ALA A 88 -28.46 5.26 -7.61
CA ALA A 88 -28.39 5.01 -9.04
C ALA A 88 -28.20 6.29 -9.90
N ASP A 89 -28.64 7.45 -9.39
CA ASP A 89 -28.50 8.76 -10.04
C ASP A 89 -27.24 9.53 -9.63
N ALA A 90 -26.38 8.93 -8.80
CA ALA A 90 -25.12 9.53 -8.35
C ALA A 90 -24.23 9.91 -9.53
N ALA A 91 -23.84 11.18 -9.57
CA ALA A 91 -22.88 11.71 -10.52
C ALA A 91 -21.89 12.64 -9.84
N PHE A 92 -20.65 12.65 -10.32
CA PHE A 92 -19.60 13.50 -9.80
C PHE A 92 -18.55 13.85 -10.85
N VAL A 93 -17.80 14.92 -10.61
CA VAL A 93 -16.60 15.27 -11.38
C VAL A 93 -15.37 15.18 -10.48
N LEU A 94 -14.24 14.85 -11.10
CA LEU A 94 -12.94 14.86 -10.45
C LEU A 94 -12.06 15.91 -11.13
N GLU A 95 -11.60 16.89 -10.35
CA GLU A 95 -10.61 17.86 -10.80
C GLU A 95 -9.24 17.52 -10.23
N ILE A 96 -8.21 17.66 -11.06
CA ILE A 96 -6.82 17.47 -10.63
C ILE A 96 -6.19 18.84 -10.45
N HIS A 97 -5.61 19.06 -9.28
CA HIS A 97 -4.96 20.30 -8.90
C HIS A 97 -3.50 20.03 -8.49
N ALA A 98 -2.66 21.06 -8.56
CA ALA A 98 -1.32 21.04 -8.01
C ALA A 98 -0.92 22.40 -7.48
N ASP A 99 -0.03 22.40 -6.49
CA ASP A 99 0.56 23.62 -5.97
C ASP A 99 1.72 24.08 -6.88
N ASP A 100 2.14 25.33 -6.72
CA ASP A 100 3.27 25.96 -7.41
C ASP A 100 4.62 25.36 -7.00
N ALA A 101 4.66 24.55 -5.94
CA ALA A 101 5.82 23.75 -5.56
C ALA A 101 6.16 22.77 -6.71
N THR A 102 7.18 23.11 -7.51
CA THR A 102 7.63 22.32 -8.67
C THR A 102 8.38 21.05 -8.30
N ALA A 103 8.74 20.88 -7.04
CA ALA A 103 9.44 19.69 -6.60
C ALA A 103 8.46 18.54 -6.45
N ALA A 104 8.88 17.36 -6.93
CA ALA A 104 8.59 16.09 -6.27
C ALA A 104 9.20 16.14 -4.85
N ALA A 105 8.79 17.13 -4.06
CA ALA A 105 9.18 17.31 -2.69
C ALA A 105 8.64 16.11 -1.93
N ALA A 106 9.36 15.78 -0.85
CA ALA A 106 9.18 14.63 0.00
C ALA A 106 7.72 14.18 0.17
N PRO A 107 7.46 12.87 0.37
CA PRO A 107 6.15 12.37 0.76
C PRO A 107 5.53 13.32 1.79
N GLN A 108 4.32 13.80 1.45
CA GLN A 108 3.61 14.83 2.21
C GLN A 108 3.59 14.47 3.71
N PRO A 109 3.54 15.43 4.64
CA PRO A 109 3.47 15.15 6.08
C PRO A 109 2.40 14.11 6.47
N LEU A 110 1.29 14.06 5.72
CA LEU A 110 0.22 13.07 5.91
C LEU A 110 0.66 11.62 5.65
N ARG A 111 1.70 11.39 4.84
CA ARG A 111 2.26 10.05 4.60
C ARG A 111 3.04 9.55 5.83
N ALA A 112 3.61 10.43 6.67
CA ALA A 112 4.37 10.03 7.87
C ALA A 112 3.48 9.64 9.06
N ALA A 113 2.29 10.24 9.17
CA ALA A 113 1.39 10.14 10.32
C ALA A 113 1.10 8.68 10.77
N LEU A 114 0.94 7.76 9.81
CA LEU A 114 0.67 6.34 10.07
C LEU A 114 1.62 5.69 11.08
N LEU A 115 2.88 6.12 11.08
CA LEU A 115 3.87 5.56 12.00
C LEU A 115 4.31 6.56 13.08
N ASP A 116 4.00 7.85 12.94
CA ASP A 116 4.31 8.86 13.96
C ASP A 116 3.23 8.89 15.06
N ASP A 117 1.97 8.67 14.70
CA ASP A 117 0.82 8.67 15.62
C ASP A 117 0.57 7.30 16.28
N ALA A 118 1.30 6.27 15.84
CA ALA A 118 1.17 4.91 16.33
C ALA A 118 1.61 4.78 17.79
N THR A 119 0.69 4.38 18.67
CA THR A 119 1.02 4.12 20.08
C THR A 119 2.01 2.96 20.20
N CYS A 120 3.02 3.07 21.07
CA CYS A 120 3.99 2.00 21.29
C CYS A 120 3.49 0.99 22.32
N LEU A 121 3.50 -0.30 21.95
CA LEU A 121 3.24 -1.44 22.83
C LEU A 121 4.51 -2.28 22.97
N THR A 122 4.74 -2.82 24.16
CA THR A 122 5.87 -3.71 24.43
C THR A 122 5.37 -5.02 25.01
N ALA A 123 5.87 -6.15 24.50
CA ALA A 123 5.64 -7.46 25.09
C ALA A 123 6.98 -8.08 25.49
N ALA A 124 7.13 -8.46 26.77
CA ALA A 124 8.37 -9.03 27.28
C ALA A 124 8.55 -10.51 26.88
N ASP A 125 7.44 -11.22 26.67
CA ASP A 125 7.40 -12.63 26.33
C ASP A 125 6.17 -12.97 25.46
N GLY A 126 6.13 -14.23 24.98
CA GLY A 126 5.04 -14.75 24.13
C GLY A 126 3.66 -14.65 24.79
N PRO A 127 3.46 -15.10 26.03
CA PRO A 127 2.16 -15.00 26.71
C PRO A 127 1.64 -13.55 26.84
N THR A 128 2.53 -12.60 27.13
CA THR A 128 2.18 -11.17 27.17
C THR A 128 1.73 -10.69 25.79
N LEU A 129 2.44 -11.08 24.73
CA LEU A 129 2.06 -10.74 23.36
C LEU A 129 0.69 -11.32 22.99
N GLU A 130 0.42 -12.59 23.28
CA GLU A 130 -0.88 -13.23 23.02
C GLU A 130 -2.04 -12.55 23.76
N HIS A 131 -1.79 -12.07 24.98
CA HIS A 131 -2.78 -11.27 25.71
C HIS A 131 -3.02 -9.92 25.03
N LEU A 132 -1.97 -9.20 24.65
CA LEU A 132 -2.07 -7.92 23.94
C LEU A 132 -2.83 -8.09 22.61
N LEU A 133 -2.48 -9.08 21.80
CA LEU A 133 -3.13 -9.33 20.51
C LEU A 133 -4.64 -9.59 20.64
N ARG A 134 -5.08 -10.28 21.71
CA ARG A 134 -6.52 -10.54 21.97
C ARG A 134 -7.28 -9.33 22.52
N THR A 135 -6.58 -8.36 23.10
CA THR A 135 -7.18 -7.20 23.78
C THR A 135 -7.02 -5.91 22.99
N LEU A 136 -6.32 -5.94 21.85
CA LEU A 136 -6.22 -4.82 20.91
C LEU A 136 -7.61 -4.34 20.49
N ALA A 137 -7.83 -3.04 20.66
CA ALA A 137 -9.08 -2.41 20.27
C ALA A 137 -9.25 -2.47 18.74
N ARG A 138 -10.47 -2.76 18.27
CA ARG A 138 -10.79 -2.64 16.85
C ARG A 138 -10.75 -1.19 16.41
N GLY A 139 -10.27 -0.94 15.20
CA GLY A 139 -10.01 0.40 14.70
C GLY A 139 -8.80 1.04 15.38
N SER A 140 -7.75 0.26 15.66
CA SER A 140 -6.51 0.80 16.21
C SER A 140 -5.29 0.30 15.46
N HIS A 141 -4.21 1.08 15.54
CA HIS A 141 -2.89 0.69 15.09
C HIS A 141 -1.84 1.04 16.17
N CYS A 142 -0.79 0.26 16.23
CA CYS A 142 0.27 0.44 17.24
C CYS A 142 1.62 -0.11 16.76
N LEU A 143 2.70 0.48 17.26
CA LEU A 143 4.04 -0.07 17.10
C LEU A 143 4.30 -1.11 18.18
N LEU A 144 4.38 -2.38 17.79
CA LEU A 144 4.81 -3.47 18.66
C LEU A 144 6.33 -3.53 18.74
N ARG A 145 6.86 -3.63 19.97
CA ARG A 145 8.28 -3.89 20.26
C ARG A 145 8.42 -5.12 21.14
N THR A 146 9.27 -6.06 20.75
CA THR A 146 9.49 -7.32 21.49
C THR A 146 10.97 -7.72 21.48
N PRO A 147 11.49 -8.35 22.55
CA PRO A 147 12.87 -8.85 22.59
C PRO A 147 13.06 -10.23 21.96
N PHE A 148 11.99 -10.81 21.39
CA PHE A 148 11.95 -12.13 20.76
C PHE A 148 11.28 -12.01 19.38
N ASP A 149 11.33 -13.05 18.56
CA ASP A 149 10.64 -13.06 17.26
C ASP A 149 9.13 -13.31 17.45
N PRO A 150 8.26 -12.32 17.16
CA PRO A 150 6.82 -12.44 17.40
C PRO A 150 6.07 -13.16 16.26
N THR A 151 6.76 -13.59 15.20
CA THR A 151 6.12 -14.07 13.95
C THR A 151 5.13 -15.20 14.19
N ALA A 152 5.48 -16.19 15.02
CA ALA A 152 4.61 -17.34 15.27
C ALA A 152 3.32 -16.95 16.02
N GLN A 153 3.45 -16.11 17.06
CA GLN A 153 2.31 -15.65 17.86
C GLN A 153 1.40 -14.72 17.06
N VAL A 154 1.97 -13.84 16.25
CA VAL A 154 1.19 -12.95 15.38
C VAL A 154 0.50 -13.74 14.28
N GLY A 155 1.18 -14.70 13.65
CA GLY A 155 0.59 -15.61 12.67
C GLY A 155 -0.62 -16.37 13.21
N ALA A 156 -0.48 -16.98 14.40
CA ALA A 156 -1.59 -17.67 15.07
C ALA A 156 -2.77 -16.72 15.39
N ALA A 157 -2.48 -15.47 15.79
CA ALA A 157 -3.51 -14.47 16.04
C ALA A 157 -4.21 -14.00 14.76
N ILE A 158 -3.50 -13.89 13.64
CA ILE A 158 -4.08 -13.55 12.32
C ILE A 158 -5.04 -14.66 11.86
N GLU A 159 -4.62 -15.92 11.97
CA GLU A 159 -5.45 -17.09 11.64
C GLU A 159 -6.72 -17.14 12.50
N ALA A 160 -6.61 -16.83 13.80
CA ALA A 160 -7.75 -16.79 14.72
C ALA A 160 -8.64 -15.54 14.57
N GLY A 161 -8.09 -14.43 14.07
CA GLY A 161 -8.69 -13.09 14.10
C GLY A 161 -9.71 -12.78 13.01
N ALA A 162 -10.18 -13.79 12.25
CA ALA A 162 -11.13 -13.62 11.15
C ALA A 162 -10.75 -12.51 10.14
N GLY A 163 -9.45 -12.29 9.93
CA GLY A 163 -8.90 -11.30 9.00
C GLY A 163 -8.93 -9.85 9.49
N THR A 164 -9.26 -9.54 10.75
CA THR A 164 -9.24 -8.14 11.24
C THR A 164 -7.87 -7.70 11.74
N LEU A 165 -6.94 -8.63 11.97
CA LEU A 165 -5.58 -8.33 12.41
C LEU A 165 -4.64 -8.43 11.21
N ALA A 166 -3.81 -7.41 11.04
CA ALA A 166 -2.68 -7.40 10.13
C ALA A 166 -1.43 -6.85 10.83
N TRP A 167 -0.27 -7.19 10.30
CA TRP A 167 0.99 -6.61 10.77
C TRP A 167 1.97 -6.35 9.62
N HIS A 168 2.85 -5.39 9.86
CA HIS A 168 3.91 -4.99 8.94
C HIS A 168 5.23 -5.00 9.71
N PRO A 169 6.04 -6.06 9.60
CA PRO A 169 7.34 -6.13 10.24
C PRO A 169 8.27 -5.01 9.74
N LEU A 170 8.84 -4.23 10.65
CA LEU A 170 9.64 -3.02 10.33
C LEU A 170 11.13 -3.21 10.59
N GLU A 171 11.49 -3.90 11.68
CA GLU A 171 12.89 -4.03 12.09
C GLU A 171 13.15 -5.31 12.88
N ARG A 172 14.32 -5.91 12.67
CA ARG A 172 14.90 -6.93 13.55
C ARG A 172 16.35 -6.58 13.81
N THR A 173 16.67 -6.43 15.08
CA THR A 173 18.04 -6.30 15.60
C THR A 173 18.37 -7.51 16.46
N ALA A 174 19.56 -7.55 17.06
CA ALA A 174 19.93 -8.60 18.00
C ALA A 174 19.11 -8.60 19.31
N HIS A 175 18.43 -7.49 19.62
CA HIS A 175 17.76 -7.28 20.91
C HIS A 175 16.29 -6.94 20.79
N GLU A 176 15.80 -6.68 19.57
CA GLU A 176 14.49 -6.11 19.38
C GLU A 176 13.92 -6.43 18.00
N HIS A 177 12.63 -6.75 17.98
CA HIS A 177 11.77 -6.81 16.82
C HIS A 177 10.75 -5.68 16.91
N VAL A 178 10.56 -4.95 15.81
CA VAL A 178 9.59 -3.87 15.68
C VAL A 178 8.64 -4.17 14.53
N ALA A 179 7.34 -4.01 14.76
CA ALA A 179 6.32 -4.15 13.74
C ALA A 179 5.18 -3.13 13.95
N LEU A 180 4.55 -2.69 12.86
CA LEU A 180 3.25 -2.02 12.96
C LEU A 180 2.16 -3.10 13.03
N LEU A 181 1.35 -3.09 14.08
CA LEU A 181 0.12 -3.88 14.17
C LEU A 181 -1.07 -3.01 13.80
N VAL A 182 -2.03 -3.59 13.08
CA VAL A 182 -3.30 -2.98 12.74
C VAL A 182 -4.43 -3.94 13.10
N CYS A 183 -5.32 -3.50 13.99
CA CYS A 183 -6.55 -4.21 14.29
C CYS A 183 -7.71 -3.43 13.66
N ALA A 184 -8.08 -3.79 12.44
CA ALA A 184 -9.12 -3.10 11.68
C ALA A 184 -10.52 -3.39 12.23
N ALA A 185 -11.45 -2.45 12.01
CA ALA A 185 -12.86 -2.64 12.35
C ALA A 185 -13.56 -3.72 11.51
N GLN A 186 -12.99 -4.07 10.35
CA GLN A 186 -13.52 -5.01 9.37
C GLN A 186 -12.40 -5.91 8.82
N PRO A 187 -12.73 -7.07 8.23
CA PRO A 187 -11.74 -7.95 7.62
C PRO A 187 -10.91 -7.23 6.55
N ILE A 188 -9.62 -7.50 6.54
CA ILE A 188 -8.63 -6.97 5.61
C ILE A 188 -8.41 -8.06 4.55
N GLY A 189 -8.69 -7.73 3.29
CA GLY A 189 -8.36 -8.58 2.16
C GLY A 189 -6.90 -8.41 1.71
N LEU A 190 -6.49 -9.20 0.73
CA LEU A 190 -5.13 -9.13 0.17
C LEU A 190 -4.84 -7.74 -0.44
N LEU A 191 -5.78 -7.15 -1.18
CA LEU A 191 -5.58 -5.80 -1.75
C LEU A 191 -5.46 -4.73 -0.69
N GLU A 192 -6.32 -4.78 0.31
CA GLU A 192 -6.28 -3.84 1.42
C GLU A 192 -4.95 -3.94 2.17
N TYR A 193 -4.40 -5.15 2.32
CA TYR A 193 -3.09 -5.36 2.91
C TYR A 193 -1.95 -4.78 2.07
N LEU A 194 -1.93 -5.03 0.75
CA LEU A 194 -0.88 -4.51 -0.14
C LEU A 194 -0.92 -2.98 -0.23
N GLY A 195 -2.11 -2.39 -0.31
CA GLY A 195 -2.26 -0.93 -0.25
C GLY A 195 -1.78 -0.33 1.09
N ARG A 196 -1.89 -1.08 2.20
CA ARG A 196 -1.30 -0.69 3.49
C ARG A 196 0.22 -0.83 3.49
N ASP A 197 0.77 -1.87 2.88
CA ASP A 197 2.22 -2.01 2.72
C ASP A 197 2.81 -0.78 2.00
N HIS A 198 2.17 -0.31 0.92
CA HIS A 198 2.58 0.93 0.25
C HIS A 198 2.52 2.14 1.20
N ALA A 199 1.43 2.29 1.97
CA ALA A 199 1.33 3.38 2.95
C ALA A 199 2.44 3.33 4.01
N VAL A 200 2.82 2.14 4.47
CA VAL A 200 3.93 1.94 5.43
C VAL A 200 5.29 2.25 4.79
N ILE A 201 5.51 1.85 3.53
CA ILE A 201 6.71 2.22 2.76
C ILE A 201 6.82 3.74 2.67
N GLU A 202 5.74 4.42 2.30
CA GLU A 202 5.68 5.87 2.18
C GLU A 202 5.93 6.59 3.53
N ALA A 203 5.36 6.06 4.61
CA ALA A 203 5.57 6.60 5.96
C ALA A 203 7.03 6.46 6.43
N ALA A 204 7.63 5.29 6.21
CA ALA A 204 9.04 5.07 6.51
C ALA A 204 9.95 5.96 5.64
N LEU A 205 9.61 6.14 4.36
CA LEU A 205 10.32 7.03 3.44
C LEU A 205 10.27 8.48 3.88
N ALA A 206 9.13 8.96 4.38
CA ALA A 206 9.00 10.32 4.89
C ALA A 206 9.98 10.60 6.02
N GLY A 207 10.03 9.75 7.04
CA GLY A 207 11.02 9.90 8.11
C GLY A 207 12.46 9.78 7.61
N ALA A 208 12.73 8.83 6.71
CA ALA A 208 14.08 8.60 6.17
C ALA A 208 14.62 9.83 5.41
N LEU A 209 13.76 10.56 4.70
CA LEU A 209 14.12 11.78 3.97
C LEU A 209 14.40 12.97 4.88
N HIS A 210 13.92 12.95 6.11
CA HIS A 210 14.27 13.90 7.17
C HIS A 210 15.55 13.51 7.93
N GLY A 211 16.25 12.47 7.48
CA GLY A 211 17.52 12.01 8.06
C GLY A 211 17.36 11.03 9.22
N ASP A 212 16.15 10.53 9.49
CA ASP A 212 15.93 9.52 10.51
C ASP A 212 16.50 8.16 10.06
N THR A 213 17.57 7.74 10.74
CA THR A 213 18.28 6.49 10.44
C THR A 213 17.47 5.23 10.78
N GLN A 214 16.57 5.29 11.76
CA GLN A 214 15.67 4.19 12.09
C GLN A 214 14.63 4.03 10.99
N ARG A 215 14.02 5.14 10.57
CA ARG A 215 13.08 5.17 9.45
C ARG A 215 13.69 4.66 8.15
N MET A 216 14.95 4.98 7.89
CA MET A 216 15.70 4.38 6.76
C MET A 216 15.84 2.86 6.87
N ARG A 217 16.06 2.30 8.07
CA ARG A 217 16.09 0.85 8.26
C ARG A 217 14.71 0.23 8.05
N TRP A 218 13.66 0.86 8.57
CA TRP A 218 12.28 0.43 8.35
C TRP A 218 11.92 0.42 6.88
N LEU A 219 12.22 1.50 6.15
CA LEU A 219 12.00 1.61 4.70
C LEU A 219 12.65 0.46 3.94
N ARG A 220 13.92 0.15 4.24
CA ARG A 220 14.64 -0.96 3.59
C ARG A 220 13.97 -2.30 3.83
N ASN A 221 13.57 -2.56 5.07
CA ASN A 221 12.97 -3.84 5.45
C ASN A 221 11.56 -4.01 4.87
N VAL A 222 10.70 -3.00 5.00
CA VAL A 222 9.32 -3.06 4.50
C VAL A 222 9.30 -3.14 2.97
N LEU A 223 10.13 -2.35 2.27
CA LEU A 223 10.22 -2.43 0.81
C LEU A 223 10.79 -3.79 0.36
N ALA A 224 11.86 -4.30 0.99
CA ALA A 224 12.39 -5.62 0.64
C ALA A 224 11.36 -6.74 0.84
N ARG A 225 10.58 -6.66 1.93
CA ARG A 225 9.49 -7.60 2.20
C ARG A 225 8.37 -7.51 1.18
N HIS A 226 7.94 -6.29 0.85
CA HIS A 226 6.90 -6.04 -0.13
C HIS A 226 7.27 -6.64 -1.51
N LEU A 227 8.46 -6.31 -2.02
CA LEU A 227 8.93 -6.84 -3.30
C LEU A 227 9.08 -8.38 -3.26
N PHE A 228 9.45 -8.96 -2.11
CA PHE A 228 9.48 -10.42 -1.95
C PHE A 228 8.09 -11.04 -2.04
N ILE A 229 7.09 -10.45 -1.36
CA ILE A 229 5.70 -10.93 -1.42
C ILE A 229 5.25 -11.01 -2.86
N GLU A 230 5.50 -9.95 -3.64
CA GLU A 230 5.10 -9.92 -5.03
C GLU A 230 5.85 -10.95 -5.88
N GLU A 231 7.18 -10.92 -5.83
CA GLU A 231 8.03 -11.77 -6.68
C GLU A 231 7.90 -13.26 -6.35
N ARG A 232 7.62 -13.61 -5.10
CA ARG A 232 7.69 -15.00 -4.61
C ARG A 232 6.34 -15.59 -4.27
N LEU A 233 5.37 -14.78 -3.88
CA LEU A 233 4.06 -15.25 -3.44
C LEU A 233 2.94 -14.87 -4.40
N LEU A 234 2.97 -13.70 -5.04
CA LEU A 234 1.88 -13.23 -5.90
C LEU A 234 2.09 -13.52 -7.39
N PHE A 235 3.25 -13.18 -7.94
CA PHE A 235 3.50 -13.34 -9.37
C PHE A 235 3.49 -14.82 -9.83
N PRO A 236 4.03 -15.79 -9.07
CA PRO A 236 3.98 -17.18 -9.50
C PRO A 236 2.55 -17.74 -9.69
N PRO A 237 1.63 -17.67 -8.71
CA PRO A 237 0.26 -18.13 -8.92
C PRO A 237 -0.50 -17.28 -9.95
N TYR A 238 -0.22 -15.98 -10.04
CA TYR A 238 -0.78 -15.13 -11.10
C TYR A 238 -0.40 -15.62 -12.50
N LEU A 239 0.88 -15.95 -12.74
CA LEU A 239 1.34 -16.49 -14.02
C LEU A 239 0.76 -17.89 -14.28
N ALA A 240 0.69 -18.74 -13.25
CA ALA A 240 0.06 -20.05 -13.36
C ALA A 240 -1.43 -19.96 -13.76
N ALA A 241 -2.11 -18.89 -13.36
CA ALA A 241 -3.49 -18.58 -13.74
C ALA A 241 -3.62 -17.85 -15.11
N GLY A 242 -2.56 -17.86 -15.93
CA GLY A 242 -2.57 -17.22 -17.26
C GLY A 242 -2.43 -15.69 -17.19
N GLY A 243 -1.74 -15.18 -16.18
CA GLY A 243 -1.39 -13.78 -16.02
C GLY A 243 -0.47 -13.24 -17.14
N ARG A 244 -0.29 -11.93 -17.18
CA ARG A 244 0.49 -11.23 -18.21
C ARG A 244 1.98 -11.23 -17.85
N GLU A 245 2.75 -12.13 -18.46
CA GLU A 245 4.22 -12.19 -18.28
C GLU A 245 4.94 -10.85 -18.52
N GLY A 246 4.47 -10.08 -19.51
CA GLY A 246 5.03 -8.76 -19.81
C GLY A 246 4.91 -7.78 -18.64
N TRP A 247 3.82 -7.85 -17.86
CA TRP A 247 3.64 -7.02 -16.66
C TRP A 247 4.59 -7.44 -15.55
N VAL A 248 4.63 -8.73 -15.23
CA VAL A 248 5.53 -9.28 -14.21
C VAL A 248 6.99 -8.94 -14.51
N ARG A 249 7.43 -9.11 -15.77
CA ARG A 249 8.79 -8.73 -16.18
C ARG A 249 9.06 -7.24 -16.01
N GLY A 250 8.09 -6.39 -16.38
CA GLY A 250 8.18 -4.94 -16.18
C GLY A 250 8.33 -4.56 -14.70
N LEU A 251 7.54 -5.19 -13.83
CA LEU A 251 7.61 -4.98 -12.38
C LEU A 251 8.94 -5.47 -11.79
N CYS A 252 9.39 -6.70 -12.07
CA CYS A 252 10.71 -7.19 -11.64
C CYS A 252 11.83 -6.19 -12.02
N ASN A 253 11.77 -5.59 -13.22
CA ASN A 253 12.75 -4.58 -13.64
C ASN A 253 12.69 -3.33 -12.77
N GLU A 254 11.49 -2.79 -12.53
CA GLU A 254 11.27 -1.66 -11.64
C GLU A 254 11.71 -1.96 -10.20
N HIS A 255 11.44 -3.15 -9.67
CA HIS A 255 11.91 -3.59 -8.36
C HIS A 255 13.45 -3.54 -8.29
N GLY A 256 14.12 -3.97 -9.35
CA GLY A 256 15.57 -3.85 -9.48
C GLY A 256 16.05 -2.40 -9.45
N HIS A 257 15.31 -1.47 -10.07
CA HIS A 257 15.61 -0.04 -9.99
C HIS A 257 15.35 0.53 -8.59
N LEU A 258 14.23 0.20 -7.95
CA LEU A 258 13.89 0.62 -6.59
C LEU A 258 14.96 0.18 -5.59
N ARG A 259 15.38 -1.10 -5.62
CA ARG A 259 16.47 -1.62 -4.77
C ARG A 259 17.78 -0.86 -4.97
N ARG A 260 18.19 -0.63 -6.23
CA ARG A 260 19.43 0.11 -6.55
C ARG A 260 19.38 1.56 -6.10
N ASP A 261 18.25 2.22 -6.30
CA ASP A 261 18.09 3.63 -5.99
C ASP A 261 17.95 3.86 -4.48
N LEU A 262 17.29 2.97 -3.76
CA LEU A 262 17.22 3.00 -2.29
C LEU A 262 18.59 2.93 -1.63
N ALA A 263 19.52 2.15 -2.19
CA ALA A 263 20.89 2.05 -1.70
C ALA A 263 21.68 3.37 -1.80
N ARG A 264 21.19 4.33 -2.60
CA ARG A 264 21.84 5.62 -2.90
C ARG A 264 20.88 6.80 -2.72
N LEU A 265 19.95 6.68 -1.77
CA LEU A 265 18.89 7.67 -1.54
C LEU A 265 19.43 9.03 -1.02
N ASP A 266 20.66 9.04 -0.51
CA ASP A 266 21.39 10.24 -0.11
C ASP A 266 21.73 11.14 -1.31
N ASP A 267 21.99 10.57 -2.50
CA ASP A 267 22.18 11.33 -3.74
C ASP A 267 20.87 11.98 -4.21
N ALA A 268 20.88 13.30 -4.43
CA ALA A 268 19.67 14.06 -4.75
C ALA A 268 19.03 13.66 -6.09
N ALA A 269 19.83 13.34 -7.11
CA ALA A 269 19.33 12.91 -8.40
C ALA A 269 18.68 11.53 -8.32
N THR A 270 19.33 10.59 -7.62
CA THR A 270 18.81 9.25 -7.37
C THR A 270 17.55 9.28 -6.50
N ARG A 271 17.54 10.10 -5.45
CA ARG A 271 16.36 10.34 -4.61
C ARG A 271 15.15 10.79 -5.44
N ARG A 272 15.35 11.78 -6.32
CA ARG A 272 14.27 12.26 -7.20
C ARG A 272 13.75 11.15 -8.11
N ARG A 273 14.65 10.34 -8.69
CA ARG A 273 14.29 9.19 -9.52
C ARG A 273 13.53 8.14 -8.72
N PHE A 274 13.99 7.80 -7.53
CA PHE A 274 13.33 6.86 -6.61
C PHE A 274 11.90 7.29 -6.30
N LEU A 275 11.70 8.56 -5.93
CA LEU A 275 10.38 9.09 -5.59
C LEU A 275 9.39 9.00 -6.77
N LEU A 276 9.85 9.37 -7.97
CA LEU A 276 9.01 9.29 -9.17
C LEU A 276 8.72 7.85 -9.58
N LEU A 277 9.71 6.96 -9.44
CA LEU A 277 9.56 5.54 -9.74
C LEU A 277 8.59 4.88 -8.77
N LEU A 278 8.75 5.10 -7.46
CA LEU A 278 7.88 4.53 -6.44
C LEU A 278 6.42 4.99 -6.61
N ASP A 279 6.18 6.30 -6.75
CA ASP A 279 4.82 6.83 -6.94
C ASP A 279 4.14 6.26 -8.20
N GLY A 280 4.87 6.09 -9.30
CA GLY A 280 4.35 5.48 -10.53
C GLY A 280 4.22 3.96 -10.47
N HIS A 281 5.03 3.31 -9.63
CA HIS A 281 5.01 1.87 -9.39
C HIS A 281 3.75 1.51 -8.59
N ASP A 282 3.57 2.13 -7.42
CA ASP A 282 2.40 1.95 -6.55
C ASP A 282 1.09 2.20 -7.31
N GLU A 283 1.01 3.30 -8.08
CA GLU A 283 -0.19 3.63 -8.88
C GLU A 283 -0.51 2.54 -9.92
N LYS A 284 0.51 2.07 -10.64
CA LYS A 284 0.32 1.03 -11.65
C LYS A 284 -0.15 -0.27 -11.01
N GLU A 285 0.40 -0.62 -9.85
CA GLU A 285 0.03 -1.83 -9.14
C GLU A 285 -1.40 -1.79 -8.62
N GLU A 286 -1.73 -0.75 -7.85
CA GLU A 286 -3.04 -0.57 -7.24
C GLU A 286 -4.17 -0.48 -8.29
N GLN A 287 -3.89 0.12 -9.45
CA GLN A 287 -4.92 0.40 -10.47
C GLN A 287 -5.03 -0.66 -11.56
N LEU A 288 -3.95 -1.37 -11.89
CA LEU A 288 -3.90 -2.26 -13.04
C LEU A 288 -3.52 -3.68 -12.66
N VAL A 289 -2.44 -3.83 -11.89
CA VAL A 289 -1.83 -5.14 -11.66
C VAL A 289 -2.63 -5.91 -10.62
N TYR A 290 -2.83 -5.35 -9.44
CA TYR A 290 -3.48 -6.07 -8.35
C TYR A 290 -4.94 -6.44 -8.64
N PRO A 291 -5.76 -5.59 -9.29
CA PRO A 291 -7.09 -6.00 -9.73
C PRO A 291 -7.07 -7.20 -10.68
N ASP A 292 -6.15 -7.26 -11.65
CA ASP A 292 -6.03 -8.41 -12.56
C ASP A 292 -5.47 -9.64 -11.83
N ILE A 293 -4.56 -9.47 -10.86
CA ILE A 293 -4.10 -10.56 -9.98
C ILE A 293 -5.30 -11.16 -9.25
N LEU A 294 -6.10 -10.33 -8.58
CA LEU A 294 -7.29 -10.80 -7.87
C LEU A 294 -8.26 -11.54 -8.78
N ALA A 295 -8.58 -10.96 -9.94
CA ALA A 295 -9.52 -11.55 -10.88
C ALA A 295 -9.09 -12.95 -11.34
N ARG A 296 -7.77 -13.20 -11.46
CA ARG A 296 -7.23 -14.49 -11.89
C ARG A 296 -6.99 -15.49 -10.76
N THR A 297 -6.66 -14.99 -9.57
CA THR A 297 -6.26 -15.83 -8.42
C THR A 297 -7.38 -16.01 -7.41
N GLN A 298 -8.65 -15.79 -7.79
CA GLN A 298 -9.80 -15.78 -6.87
C GLN A 298 -9.85 -16.99 -5.91
N ALA A 299 -9.57 -18.19 -6.41
CA ALA A 299 -9.58 -19.42 -5.60
C ALA A 299 -8.45 -19.49 -4.55
N GLU A 300 -7.36 -18.75 -4.74
CA GLU A 300 -6.18 -18.74 -3.86
C GLU A 300 -6.12 -17.52 -2.94
N GLN A 301 -6.97 -16.50 -3.13
CA GLN A 301 -6.86 -15.22 -2.42
C GLN A 301 -6.86 -15.37 -0.90
N ALA A 302 -7.74 -16.22 -0.34
CA ALA A 302 -7.79 -16.43 1.12
C ALA A 302 -6.50 -17.06 1.65
N ARG A 303 -5.94 -18.04 0.91
CA ARG A 303 -4.68 -18.70 1.25
C ARG A 303 -3.51 -17.70 1.15
N LEU A 304 -3.46 -16.93 0.06
CA LEU A 304 -2.43 -15.91 -0.16
C LEU A 304 -2.51 -14.80 0.89
N ALA A 305 -3.70 -14.36 1.29
CA ALA A 305 -3.87 -13.37 2.35
C ALA A 305 -3.26 -13.85 3.67
N VAL A 306 -3.55 -15.09 4.09
CA VAL A 306 -2.98 -15.68 5.31
C VAL A 306 -1.46 -15.83 5.19
N GLU A 307 -0.95 -16.33 4.07
CA GLU A 307 0.48 -16.51 3.85
C GLU A 307 1.24 -15.17 3.86
N VAL A 308 0.73 -14.17 3.16
CA VAL A 308 1.31 -12.82 3.09
C VAL A 308 1.24 -12.13 4.45
N MET A 309 0.09 -12.16 5.13
CA MET A 309 -0.07 -11.52 6.43
C MET A 309 0.72 -12.24 7.53
N GLY A 310 0.91 -13.56 7.44
CA GLY A 310 1.73 -14.33 8.37
C GLY A 310 3.24 -14.17 8.15
N LEU A 311 3.68 -13.61 7.01
CA LEU A 311 5.08 -13.48 6.66
C LEU A 311 5.78 -12.44 7.55
N GLY A 312 6.81 -12.89 8.29
CA GLY A 312 7.73 -12.04 9.06
C GLY A 312 8.69 -11.23 8.18
N LEU A 313 9.81 -10.78 8.76
CA LEU A 313 10.85 -10.11 7.99
C LEU A 313 11.58 -11.07 7.06
N VAL A 314 11.75 -10.66 5.82
CA VAL A 314 12.57 -11.38 4.85
C VAL A 314 14.00 -10.87 4.92
N THR A 315 14.97 -11.77 4.95
CA THR A 315 16.37 -11.37 4.80
C THR A 315 16.66 -11.23 3.32
N ASP A 316 17.03 -10.02 2.91
CA ASP A 316 17.45 -9.73 1.54
C ASP A 316 18.81 -10.38 1.29
N THR A 317 18.82 -11.66 0.99
CA THR A 317 19.98 -12.28 0.35
C THR A 317 19.92 -11.86 -1.11
N ALA A 318 20.50 -10.70 -1.43
CA ALA A 318 20.56 -10.12 -2.77
C ALA A 318 21.04 -11.11 -3.87
N ALA A 319 21.67 -12.22 -3.49
CA ALA A 319 22.06 -13.32 -4.36
C ALA A 319 20.89 -14.22 -4.85
N SER A 320 19.76 -14.24 -4.15
CA SER A 320 18.64 -15.17 -4.43
C SER A 320 17.65 -14.62 -5.47
N ASN A 321 17.52 -13.29 -5.57
CA ASN A 321 16.43 -12.64 -6.31
C ASN A 321 16.74 -12.40 -7.80
N ALA A 322 18.00 -12.20 -8.16
CA ALA A 322 18.40 -12.04 -9.56
C ALA A 322 18.22 -13.34 -10.39
N ALA A 323 18.32 -14.51 -9.76
CA ALA A 323 18.17 -15.80 -10.44
C ALA A 323 16.72 -16.15 -10.76
N ALA A 324 15.75 -15.73 -9.93
CA ALA A 324 14.36 -16.12 -10.09
C ALA A 324 13.64 -15.38 -11.24
N CYS A 325 13.80 -14.05 -11.37
CA CYS A 325 13.20 -13.33 -12.51
C CYS A 325 13.95 -13.61 -13.84
N ALA A 326 15.21 -14.06 -13.80
CA ALA A 326 15.98 -14.40 -15.01
C ALA A 326 15.67 -15.81 -15.57
N GLN A 327 15.27 -16.76 -14.71
CA GLN A 327 15.00 -18.15 -15.12
C GLN A 327 13.66 -18.35 -15.86
N GLY A 328 12.85 -17.30 -16.03
CA GLY A 328 11.71 -17.30 -16.97
C GLY A 328 12.11 -17.38 -18.45
N ASN A 329 13.40 -17.24 -18.76
CA ASN A 329 13.99 -17.69 -20.02
C ASN A 329 14.74 -19.00 -19.73
N MET A 330 14.12 -20.17 -19.90
CA MET A 330 14.76 -21.41 -20.41
C MET A 330 13.77 -22.59 -20.33
N THR A 331 13.63 -23.28 -21.47
CA THR A 331 12.94 -24.56 -21.71
C THR A 331 11.44 -24.55 -22.03
N GLY A 332 11.09 -23.90 -23.14
CA GLY A 332 10.06 -24.50 -24.02
C GLY A 332 10.58 -25.84 -24.57
N PRO A 333 9.74 -26.87 -24.73
CA PRO A 333 10.19 -28.16 -25.24
C PRO A 333 10.57 -28.01 -26.71
N LEU A 334 11.83 -28.30 -27.03
CA LEU A 334 12.25 -28.59 -28.39
C LEU A 334 11.53 -29.87 -28.82
N ALA A 335 10.36 -29.70 -29.44
CA ALA A 335 9.76 -30.72 -30.28
C ALA A 335 10.79 -31.11 -31.35
N SER A 336 11.33 -32.30 -31.21
CA SER A 336 12.08 -32.97 -32.27
C SER A 336 11.51 -34.37 -32.41
N SER A 337 10.71 -34.55 -33.45
CA SER A 337 10.52 -35.83 -34.12
C SER A 337 10.14 -35.52 -35.56
N PRO A 338 10.77 -36.16 -36.57
CA PRO A 338 10.00 -36.74 -37.65
C PRO A 338 9.19 -37.96 -37.15
#